data_AF-A0A6G4WGW3-F1
#
_entry.id   AF-A0A6G4WGW3-F1
#
_cell.length_a   1.000
_cell.length_b   1.000
_cell.length_c   1.000
_cell.angle_alpha   90.00
_cell.angle_beta   90.00
_cell.angle_gamma   90.00
#
_symmetry.space_group_name_H-M   'P 1'
#
loop_
_entity.id
_entity.type
_entity.pdbx_description
1 polymer ?
#
loop_
_entity_poly.entity_id
_entity_poly.type
_entity_poly.pdbx_seq_one_letter_code
_entity_poly.pdbx_strand_id
1 'polypeptide(L)'
;MRVACRFRSLLAPMLGVLLAATLPAEANEGVAVFSDPSPIASIVGAITEIVYAPGEESHLVARDSTSQPKAALKLPDVGYMRQPSPEGVLLVKPSGVLVLHGSGAAKAADVLKKSNGPFIEAPEHYSHEDILEKIRVVGKALGVEAKAEKSAAEMDAKLKAAEKQTSSIKERKRILFVLSTKGGKILAPDTSTARDGIMLQLCQRPRGGDQQPSRLCPLPAPAVWCTGSASPAEPGRLSLHTDAAGSVVRDNV
;
A
#
# COMPACT_ATOMS: atom_id res chain seq x y z
N MET A 1 -4.29 56.17 -77.66
CA MET A 1 -5.27 55.50 -76.78
C MET A 1 -5.84 54.29 -77.49
N ARG A 2 -5.56 53.07 -77.00
CA ARG A 2 -6.45 51.90 -76.99
C ARG A 2 -5.75 50.77 -76.23
N VAL A 3 -6.40 50.34 -75.16
CA VAL A 3 -6.06 49.20 -74.29
C VAL A 3 -6.53 47.91 -74.96
N ALA A 4 -5.77 46.80 -74.83
CA ALA A 4 -6.34 45.45 -74.77
C ALA A 4 -5.34 44.42 -74.23
N CYS A 5 -5.82 43.64 -73.25
CA CYS A 5 -5.22 42.50 -72.57
C CYS A 5 -4.79 41.33 -73.49
N ARG A 6 -3.89 40.44 -72.99
CA ARG A 6 -4.22 39.05 -72.59
C ARG A 6 -3.01 38.20 -72.15
N PHE A 7 -3.00 37.86 -70.86
CA PHE A 7 -2.82 36.53 -70.24
C PHE A 7 -2.34 35.33 -71.11
N ARG A 8 -1.28 34.64 -70.67
CA ARG A 8 -1.36 33.27 -70.07
C ARG A 8 0.00 32.70 -69.62
N SER A 9 -0.01 32.14 -68.42
CA SER A 9 1.05 31.39 -67.74
C SER A 9 1.39 30.05 -68.40
N LEU A 10 2.62 29.57 -68.18
CA LEU A 10 2.98 28.15 -68.25
C LEU A 10 3.82 27.75 -67.02
N LEU A 11 3.46 26.58 -66.50
CA LEU A 11 3.91 25.95 -65.26
C LEU A 11 5.36 25.42 -65.35
N ALA A 12 6.04 25.38 -64.20
CA ALA A 12 7.17 24.48 -63.95
C ALA A 12 6.79 23.52 -62.80
N PRO A 13 7.10 22.22 -62.86
CA PRO A 13 6.86 21.30 -61.76
C PRO A 13 8.07 21.31 -60.81
N MET A 14 7.86 21.67 -59.55
CA MET A 14 8.87 21.53 -58.50
C MET A 14 8.58 20.23 -57.73
N LEU A 15 9.44 19.24 -57.95
CA LEU A 15 9.45 17.95 -57.27
C LEU A 15 10.03 18.15 -55.86
N GLY A 16 9.16 18.27 -54.85
CA GLY A 16 9.55 18.35 -53.45
C GLY A 16 9.57 16.96 -52.80
N VAL A 17 10.76 16.43 -52.53
CA VAL A 17 10.96 15.23 -51.71
C VAL A 17 10.73 15.61 -50.24
N LEU A 18 9.62 15.15 -49.67
CA LEU A 18 9.30 15.33 -48.25
C LEU A 18 9.83 14.14 -47.46
N LEU A 19 11.01 14.31 -46.84
CA LEU A 19 11.61 13.32 -45.95
C LEU A 19 10.95 13.45 -44.56
N ALA A 20 9.94 12.61 -44.28
CA ALA A 20 9.31 12.55 -42.96
C ALA A 20 10.26 11.82 -41.98
N ALA A 21 10.93 12.59 -41.12
CA ALA A 21 11.66 12.03 -39.99
C ALA A 21 10.64 11.55 -38.94
N THR A 22 10.42 10.23 -38.88
CA THR A 22 9.67 9.59 -37.80
C THR A 22 10.55 9.56 -36.56
N LEU A 23 10.29 10.47 -35.62
CA LEU A 23 10.84 10.36 -34.26
C LEU A 23 10.12 9.18 -33.56
N PRO A 24 10.85 8.19 -33.01
CA PRO A 24 10.25 7.19 -32.15
C PRO A 24 9.74 7.88 -30.88
N ALA A 25 8.44 7.81 -30.64
CA ALA A 25 7.86 8.14 -29.35
C ALA A 25 8.26 7.02 -28.38
N GLU A 26 9.30 7.27 -27.57
CA GLU A 26 9.60 6.46 -26.39
C GLU A 26 8.39 6.55 -25.45
N ALA A 27 7.60 5.47 -25.43
CA ALA A 27 6.56 5.27 -24.43
C ALA A 27 7.26 5.03 -23.08
N ASN A 28 7.56 6.13 -22.40
CA ASN A 28 8.03 6.07 -21.02
C ASN A 28 6.85 5.54 -20.19
N GLU A 29 6.86 4.25 -19.84
CA GLU A 29 6.02 3.68 -18.77
C GLU A 29 6.52 4.24 -17.42
N GLY A 30 6.51 5.57 -17.29
CA GLY A 30 6.75 6.26 -16.05
C GLY A 30 5.53 6.05 -15.17
N VAL A 31 5.75 5.46 -13.99
CA VAL A 31 4.82 5.56 -12.85
C VAL A 31 4.29 7.00 -12.83
N ALA A 32 2.96 7.13 -12.95
CA ALA A 32 2.32 8.43 -13.03
C ALA A 32 2.75 9.29 -11.85
N VAL A 33 3.17 10.52 -12.13
CA VAL A 33 3.46 11.54 -11.12
C VAL A 33 2.29 12.49 -11.11
N PHE A 34 1.82 12.90 -9.93
CA PHE A 34 0.78 13.92 -9.86
C PHE A 34 1.34 15.24 -10.42
N SER A 35 0.64 15.83 -11.39
CA SER A 35 1.05 17.10 -11.99
C SER A 35 0.69 18.25 -11.03
N ASP A 36 1.67 19.07 -10.68
CA ASP A 36 1.57 20.21 -9.73
C ASP A 36 1.21 19.80 -8.27
N PRO A 37 1.32 20.70 -7.26
CA PRO A 37 1.02 20.40 -5.86
C PRO A 37 -0.49 20.35 -5.60
N SER A 38 -1.20 19.62 -6.45
CA SER A 38 -2.65 19.51 -6.42
C SER A 38 -3.11 18.55 -5.30
N PRO A 39 -4.25 18.83 -4.66
CA PRO A 39 -4.76 18.05 -3.53
C PRO A 39 -5.14 16.61 -3.93
N ILE A 40 -4.53 15.61 -3.31
CA ILE A 40 -4.81 14.18 -3.51
C ILE A 40 -5.63 13.58 -2.36
N ALA A 41 -6.35 12.50 -2.64
CA ALA A 41 -6.97 11.66 -1.63
C ALA A 41 -6.10 10.43 -1.34
N SER A 42 -5.85 10.14 -0.06
CA SER A 42 -5.13 8.94 0.38
C SER A 42 -6.10 7.88 0.89
N ILE A 43 -5.96 6.65 0.39
CA ILE A 43 -6.72 5.48 0.84
C ILE A 43 -5.75 4.44 1.42
N VAL A 44 -5.91 4.19 2.72
CA VAL A 44 -5.09 3.39 3.65
C VAL A 44 -4.19 4.26 4.53
N GLY A 45 -4.28 4.04 5.84
CA GLY A 45 -3.49 4.78 6.83
C GLY A 45 -1.99 4.68 6.65
N ALA A 46 -1.46 3.53 6.21
CA ALA A 46 -0.04 3.38 5.89
C ALA A 46 0.42 4.34 4.77
N ILE A 47 -0.41 4.55 3.75
CA ILE A 47 -0.14 5.51 2.69
C ILE A 47 -0.15 6.92 3.25
N THR A 48 -1.17 7.26 4.04
CA THR A 48 -1.26 8.56 4.72
C THR A 48 -0.02 8.82 5.58
N GLU A 49 0.44 7.86 6.38
CA GLU A 49 1.66 7.99 7.20
C GLU A 49 2.91 8.22 6.35
N ILE A 50 3.04 7.53 5.21
CA ILE A 50 4.16 7.73 4.28
C ILE A 50 4.13 9.14 3.68
N VAL A 51 2.97 9.75 3.43
CA VAL A 51 2.87 11.15 2.97
C VAL A 51 3.28 12.14 4.07
N TYR A 52 2.92 11.86 5.32
CA TYR A 52 3.30 12.69 6.47
C TYR A 52 4.80 12.59 6.81
N ALA A 53 5.43 11.44 6.62
CA ALA A 53 6.83 11.22 7.00
C ALA A 53 7.84 12.22 6.37
N PRO A 54 7.77 12.54 5.06
CA PRO A 54 8.61 13.57 4.43
C PRO A 54 8.09 15.01 4.62
N GLY A 55 6.97 15.21 5.34
CA GLY A 55 6.36 16.53 5.55
C GLY A 55 5.53 17.03 4.36
N GLU A 56 4.86 16.11 3.65
CA GLU A 56 4.08 16.40 2.43
C GLU A 56 2.56 16.36 2.68
N GLU A 57 2.13 16.52 3.93
CA GLU A 57 0.73 16.45 4.30
C GLU A 57 -0.16 17.53 3.65
N SER A 58 0.42 18.63 3.18
CA SER A 58 -0.29 19.69 2.46
C SER A 58 -0.86 19.22 1.12
N HIS A 59 -0.36 18.09 0.59
CA HIS A 59 -0.93 17.47 -0.60
C HIS A 59 -2.25 16.75 -0.30
N LEU A 60 -2.61 16.47 0.96
CA LEU A 60 -3.79 15.66 1.27
C LEU A 60 -5.05 16.52 1.44
N VAL A 61 -6.11 16.18 0.71
CA VAL A 61 -7.46 16.76 0.86
C VAL A 61 -8.45 15.83 1.54
N ALA A 62 -8.14 14.54 1.60
CA ALA A 62 -8.96 13.52 2.23
C ALA A 62 -8.14 12.30 2.62
N ARG A 63 -8.70 11.53 3.55
CA ARG A 63 -8.10 10.32 4.11
C ARG A 63 -9.17 9.25 4.32
N ASP A 64 -8.79 7.99 4.39
CA ASP A 64 -9.69 6.91 4.79
C ASP A 64 -9.79 6.78 6.33
N SER A 65 -10.71 5.95 6.81
CA SER A 65 -10.98 5.74 8.23
C SER A 65 -9.86 5.05 9.02
N THR A 66 -8.86 4.45 8.36
CA THR A 66 -7.72 3.80 9.01
C THR A 66 -6.53 4.72 9.26
N SER A 67 -6.57 5.96 8.78
CA SER A 67 -5.47 6.92 8.93
C SER A 67 -5.31 7.42 10.36
N GLN A 68 -4.10 7.26 10.91
CA GLN A 68 -3.77 7.55 12.31
C GLN A 68 -3.05 8.87 12.62
N PRO A 69 -2.36 9.56 11.68
CA PRO A 69 -1.74 10.84 12.01
C PRO A 69 -2.78 11.83 12.58
N LYS A 70 -2.54 12.36 13.78
CA LYS A 70 -3.51 13.23 14.48
C LYS A 70 -3.93 14.44 13.64
N ALA A 71 -3.01 14.99 12.86
CA ALA A 71 -3.29 16.09 11.96
C ALA A 71 -4.23 15.67 10.80
N ALA A 72 -4.11 14.44 10.30
CA ALA A 72 -4.95 13.90 9.23
C ALA A 72 -6.41 13.72 9.63
N LEU A 73 -6.71 13.57 10.93
CA LEU A 73 -8.09 13.42 11.42
C LEU A 73 -8.96 14.65 11.14
N LYS A 74 -8.36 15.80 10.83
CA LYS A 74 -9.07 17.03 10.40
C LYS A 74 -9.54 16.96 8.95
N LEU A 75 -8.93 16.09 8.14
CA LEU A 75 -9.33 15.89 6.75
C LEU A 75 -10.63 15.07 6.67
N PRO A 76 -11.47 15.33 5.66
CA PRO A 76 -12.63 14.48 5.34
C PRO A 76 -12.30 12.98 5.31
N ASP A 77 -13.18 12.19 5.93
CA ASP A 77 -13.15 10.73 5.87
C ASP A 77 -13.88 10.25 4.61
N VAL A 78 -13.19 9.52 3.75
CA VAL A 78 -13.77 8.95 2.51
C VAL A 78 -14.13 7.48 2.61
N GLY A 79 -14.25 6.97 3.84
CA GLY A 79 -14.70 5.62 4.14
C GLY A 79 -13.57 4.67 4.48
N TYR A 80 -13.91 3.38 4.58
CA TYR A 80 -12.96 2.36 4.99
C TYR A 80 -12.17 1.81 3.81
N MET A 81 -10.87 1.60 3.95
CA MET A 81 -10.01 1.13 2.84
C MET A 81 -10.51 -0.10 2.07
N ARG A 82 -11.28 -1.03 2.67
CA ARG A 82 -11.82 -2.21 1.95
C ARG A 82 -13.10 -1.90 1.18
N GLN A 83 -13.73 -0.77 1.48
CA GLN A 83 -14.98 -0.27 0.91
C GLN A 83 -14.93 1.27 0.92
N PRO A 84 -14.01 1.90 0.16
CA PRO A 84 -13.97 3.35 0.07
C PRO A 84 -15.27 3.83 -0.57
N SER A 85 -15.73 5.02 -0.21
CA SER A 85 -16.89 5.65 -0.87
C SER A 85 -16.40 6.40 -2.10
N PRO A 86 -16.72 5.96 -3.34
CA PRO A 86 -16.37 6.72 -4.53
C PRO A 86 -16.99 8.11 -4.51
N GLU A 87 -18.21 8.23 -4.00
CA GLU A 87 -18.94 9.50 -3.88
C GLU A 87 -18.22 10.45 -2.91
N GLY A 88 -17.77 9.94 -1.76
CA GLY A 88 -17.02 10.73 -0.77
C GLY A 88 -15.69 11.22 -1.33
N VAL A 89 -14.96 10.36 -2.05
CA VAL A 89 -13.71 10.73 -2.73
C VAL A 89 -13.96 11.80 -3.80
N LEU A 90 -14.98 11.64 -4.65
CA LEU A 90 -15.24 12.59 -5.74
C LEU A 90 -15.77 13.95 -5.24
N LEU A 91 -16.45 13.97 -4.08
CA LEU A 91 -16.99 15.20 -3.50
C LEU A 91 -15.90 16.20 -3.09
N VAL A 92 -14.74 15.71 -2.63
CA VAL A 92 -13.59 16.55 -2.27
C VAL A 92 -12.76 16.99 -3.48
N LYS A 93 -13.15 16.57 -4.69
CA LYS A 93 -12.52 16.94 -5.97
C LYS A 93 -10.99 16.81 -5.95
N PRO A 94 -10.45 15.63 -5.62
CA PRO A 94 -9.02 15.43 -5.60
C PRO A 94 -8.49 15.47 -7.04
N SER A 95 -7.26 15.94 -7.23
CA SER A 95 -6.56 15.85 -8.51
C SER A 95 -6.13 14.42 -8.85
N GLY A 96 -6.07 13.55 -7.85
CA GLY A 96 -5.72 12.15 -8.00
C GLY A 96 -5.90 11.39 -6.70
N VAL A 97 -5.83 10.07 -6.81
CA VAL A 97 -6.04 9.16 -5.69
C VAL A 97 -4.82 8.28 -5.53
N LEU A 98 -4.28 8.23 -4.31
CA LEU A 98 -3.22 7.34 -3.92
C LEU A 98 -3.82 6.23 -3.06
N VAL A 99 -3.65 4.99 -3.49
CA VAL A 99 -4.23 3.82 -2.81
C VAL A 99 -3.17 2.76 -2.59
N LEU A 100 -3.38 1.94 -1.57
CA LEU A 100 -2.63 0.70 -1.45
C LEU A 100 -3.24 -0.38 -2.34
N HIS A 101 -2.41 -1.21 -2.99
CA HIS A 101 -2.87 -2.33 -3.80
C HIS A 101 -3.81 -3.25 -3.00
N GLY A 102 -4.90 -3.68 -3.62
CA GLY A 102 -5.95 -4.46 -2.95
C GLY A 102 -6.87 -3.63 -2.04
N SER A 103 -6.77 -2.30 -2.05
CA SER A 103 -7.74 -1.42 -1.40
C SER A 103 -9.03 -1.31 -2.23
N GLY A 104 -10.15 -1.48 -1.53
CA GLY A 104 -11.49 -1.29 -2.06
C GLY A 104 -12.09 -2.50 -2.75
N ALA A 105 -13.43 -2.54 -2.78
CA ALA A 105 -14.15 -3.45 -3.65
C ALA A 105 -13.86 -3.09 -5.11
N ALA A 106 -13.68 -4.08 -5.98
CA ALA A 106 -13.33 -3.87 -7.40
C ALA A 106 -14.21 -2.79 -8.07
N LYS A 107 -15.52 -2.80 -7.81
CA LYS A 107 -16.47 -1.81 -8.32
C LYS A 107 -16.14 -0.37 -7.90
N ALA A 108 -15.74 -0.15 -6.65
CA ALA A 108 -15.40 1.18 -6.14
C ALA A 108 -14.09 1.68 -6.76
N ALA A 109 -13.08 0.82 -6.85
CA ALA A 109 -11.83 1.12 -7.51
C ALA A 109 -12.04 1.44 -9.01
N ASP A 110 -12.91 0.69 -9.70
CA ASP A 110 -13.23 0.93 -11.11
C ASP A 110 -13.87 2.31 -11.34
N VAL A 111 -14.73 2.77 -10.43
CA VAL A 111 -15.32 4.12 -10.51
C VAL A 111 -14.24 5.18 -10.35
N LEU A 112 -13.34 5.02 -9.38
CA LEU A 112 -12.25 5.97 -9.14
C LEU A 112 -11.23 5.99 -10.29
N LYS A 113 -10.90 4.83 -10.87
CA LYS A 113 -10.03 4.73 -12.06
C LYS A 113 -10.62 5.38 -13.30
N LYS A 114 -11.95 5.42 -13.42
CA LYS A 114 -12.67 6.08 -14.51
C LYS A 114 -12.92 7.58 -14.26
N SER A 115 -12.64 8.06 -13.05
CA SER A 115 -12.72 9.47 -12.74
C SER A 115 -11.56 10.25 -13.37
N ASN A 116 -11.69 11.57 -13.46
CA ASN A 116 -10.61 12.40 -13.96
C ASN A 116 -9.52 12.53 -12.88
N GLY A 117 -8.31 12.09 -13.21
CA GLY A 117 -7.13 12.22 -12.35
C GLY A 117 -6.31 10.93 -12.30
N PRO A 118 -5.02 10.99 -11.92
CA PRO A 118 -4.21 9.80 -11.76
C PRO A 118 -4.73 8.94 -10.60
N PHE A 119 -4.81 7.63 -10.83
CA PHE A 119 -5.08 6.63 -9.79
C PHE A 119 -3.82 5.80 -9.61
N ILE A 120 -3.09 6.03 -8.52
CA ILE A 120 -1.79 5.41 -8.28
C ILE A 120 -1.94 4.36 -7.18
N GLU A 121 -1.55 3.13 -7.51
CA GLU A 121 -1.51 2.01 -6.58
C GLU A 121 -0.08 1.81 -6.07
N ALA A 122 0.12 1.92 -4.76
CA ALA A 122 1.35 1.49 -4.11
C ALA A 122 1.31 -0.04 -3.88
N PRO A 123 2.44 -0.75 -4.06
CA PRO A 123 2.47 -2.21 -3.88
C PRO A 123 2.13 -2.60 -2.44
N GLU A 124 1.50 -3.76 -2.25
CA GLU A 124 1.24 -4.34 -0.92
C GLU A 124 1.88 -5.72 -0.79
N HIS A 125 3.08 -5.68 -0.22
CA HIS A 125 3.83 -6.84 0.22
C HIS A 125 4.44 -6.54 1.60
N TYR A 126 4.99 -7.57 2.25
CA TYR A 126 5.28 -7.52 3.69
C TYR A 126 6.73 -7.85 4.04
N SER A 127 7.66 -7.76 3.08
CA SER A 127 9.09 -7.86 3.37
C SER A 127 9.69 -6.51 3.77
N HIS A 128 10.94 -6.54 4.24
CA HIS A 128 11.74 -5.35 4.51
C HIS A 128 11.76 -4.42 3.29
N GLU A 129 12.13 -4.97 2.14
CA GLU A 129 12.37 -4.25 0.91
C GLU A 129 11.08 -3.63 0.38
N ASP A 130 9.96 -4.34 0.52
CA ASP A 130 8.64 -3.85 0.08
C ASP A 130 8.17 -2.63 0.86
N ILE A 131 8.52 -2.54 2.15
CA ILE A 131 8.23 -1.34 2.96
C ILE A 131 8.98 -0.13 2.40
N LEU A 132 10.26 -0.32 2.04
CA LEU A 132 11.08 0.75 1.45
C LEU A 132 10.61 1.12 0.04
N GLU A 133 10.25 0.14 -0.78
CA GLU A 133 9.69 0.36 -2.11
C GLU A 133 8.39 1.17 -2.04
N LYS A 134 7.50 0.84 -1.09
CA LYS A 134 6.25 1.58 -0.89
C LYS A 134 6.51 3.06 -0.59
N ILE A 135 7.49 3.36 0.27
CA ILE A 135 7.91 4.75 0.54
C ILE A 135 8.36 5.46 -0.74
N ARG A 136 9.17 4.78 -1.56
CA ARG A 136 9.69 5.33 -2.83
C ARG A 136 8.60 5.55 -3.87
N VAL A 137 7.65 4.62 -4.00
CA VAL A 137 6.52 4.74 -4.93
C VAL A 137 5.65 5.95 -4.56
N VAL A 138 5.34 6.11 -3.27
CA VAL A 138 4.60 7.30 -2.81
C VAL A 138 5.40 8.58 -3.02
N GLY A 139 6.70 8.57 -2.73
CA GLY A 139 7.58 9.71 -2.98
C GLY A 139 7.63 10.13 -4.44
N LYS A 140 7.76 9.16 -5.35
CA LYS A 140 7.72 9.37 -6.80
C LYS A 140 6.37 9.90 -7.25
N ALA A 141 5.27 9.36 -6.73
CA ALA A 141 3.93 9.85 -7.04
C ALA A 141 3.76 11.34 -6.70
N LEU A 142 4.39 11.79 -5.60
CA LEU A 142 4.38 13.18 -5.15
C LEU A 142 5.48 14.07 -5.78
N GLY A 143 6.44 13.50 -6.52
CA GLY A 143 7.59 14.24 -7.06
C GLY A 143 8.59 14.71 -6.01
N VAL A 144 8.73 13.96 -4.91
CA VAL A 144 9.57 14.26 -3.73
C VAL A 144 10.55 13.14 -3.43
N GLU A 145 11.10 12.50 -4.46
CA GLU A 145 11.94 11.31 -4.38
C GLU A 145 13.11 11.48 -3.40
N ALA A 146 13.76 12.65 -3.39
CA ALA A 146 14.88 12.92 -2.48
C ALA A 146 14.44 12.90 -0.99
N LYS A 147 13.26 13.43 -0.67
CA LYS A 147 12.72 13.37 0.70
C LYS A 147 12.28 11.96 1.05
N ALA A 148 11.66 11.25 0.10
CA ALA A 148 11.24 9.88 0.29
C ALA A 148 12.41 8.92 0.51
N GLU A 149 13.53 9.08 -0.22
CA GLU A 149 14.74 8.28 0.03
C GLU A 149 15.31 8.52 1.42
N LYS A 150 15.27 9.76 1.93
CA LYS A 150 15.65 10.04 3.33
C LYS A 150 14.75 9.28 4.30
N SER A 151 13.43 9.34 4.13
CA SER A 151 12.49 8.60 4.97
C SER A 151 12.67 7.08 4.85
N ALA A 152 12.97 6.57 3.66
CA ALA A 152 13.26 5.15 3.42
C ALA A 152 14.54 4.73 4.15
N ALA A 153 15.61 5.53 4.11
CA ALA A 153 16.84 5.25 4.83
C ALA A 153 16.64 5.26 6.36
N GLU A 154 15.84 6.19 6.89
CA GLU A 154 15.47 6.21 8.31
C GLU A 154 14.65 4.97 8.71
N MET A 155 13.75 4.51 7.84
CA MET A 155 12.96 3.30 8.07
C MET A 155 13.83 2.03 8.00
N ASP A 156 14.70 1.92 7.01
CA ASP A 156 15.68 0.82 6.86
C ASP A 156 16.54 0.67 8.12
N ALA A 157 17.04 1.79 8.66
CA ALA A 157 17.81 1.79 9.90
C ALA A 157 17.00 1.26 11.10
N LYS A 158 15.72 1.64 11.21
CA LYS A 158 14.82 1.16 12.28
C LYS A 158 14.51 -0.33 12.13
N LEU A 159 14.24 -0.79 10.92
CA LEU A 159 13.97 -2.21 10.63
C LEU A 159 15.20 -3.07 10.93
N LYS A 160 16.39 -2.67 10.47
CA LYS A 160 17.66 -3.34 10.79
C LYS A 160 17.95 -3.38 12.28
N ALA A 161 17.66 -2.29 13.00
CA ALA A 161 17.81 -2.26 14.44
C ALA A 161 16.90 -3.28 15.14
N ALA A 162 15.63 -3.38 14.72
CA ALA A 162 14.68 -4.36 15.25
C ALA A 162 15.10 -5.81 14.95
N GLU A 163 15.54 -6.10 13.72
CA GLU A 163 16.05 -7.41 13.32
C GLU A 163 17.30 -7.79 14.13
N LYS A 164 18.22 -6.85 14.35
CA LYS A 164 19.41 -7.08 15.16
C LYS A 164 19.05 -7.43 16.59
N GLN A 165 18.06 -6.77 17.18
CA GLN A 165 17.60 -7.07 18.54
C GLN A 165 17.05 -8.49 18.69
N THR A 166 16.43 -9.04 17.65
CA THR A 166 15.87 -10.40 17.68
C THR A 166 16.85 -11.48 17.20
N SER A 167 17.92 -11.09 16.49
CA SER A 167 18.91 -12.02 15.92
C SER A 167 19.63 -12.89 16.96
N SER A 168 19.79 -12.41 18.19
CA SER A 168 20.47 -13.14 19.28
C SER A 168 19.56 -14.14 20.02
N ILE A 169 18.27 -14.21 19.68
CA ILE A 169 17.30 -15.10 20.33
C ILE A 169 17.48 -16.52 19.75
N LYS A 170 18.10 -17.41 20.55
CA LYS A 170 18.37 -18.81 20.18
C LYS A 170 17.12 -19.69 20.22
N GLU A 171 16.24 -19.47 21.19
CA GLU A 171 14.99 -20.22 21.36
C GLU A 171 13.79 -19.35 20.99
N ARG A 172 13.13 -19.69 19.89
CA ARG A 172 11.99 -18.94 19.35
C ARG A 172 10.68 -19.47 19.91
N LYS A 173 9.89 -18.61 20.55
CA LYS A 173 8.53 -18.96 21.00
C LYS A 173 7.59 -19.03 19.81
N ARG A 174 6.64 -19.98 19.83
CA ARG A 174 5.52 -20.04 18.89
C ARG A 174 4.47 -19.02 19.34
N ILE A 175 4.10 -18.11 18.44
CA ILE A 175 3.16 -17.02 18.72
C ILE A 175 1.91 -17.23 17.87
N LEU A 176 0.74 -17.00 18.47
CA LEU A 176 -0.54 -16.92 17.76
C LEU A 176 -1.04 -15.47 17.87
N PHE A 177 -1.26 -14.83 16.74
CA PHE A 177 -1.88 -13.51 16.71
C PHE A 177 -3.41 -13.66 16.71
N VAL A 178 -4.08 -13.09 17.71
CA VAL A 178 -5.55 -13.10 17.82
C VAL A 178 -6.10 -11.71 17.52
N LEU A 179 -6.89 -11.61 16.45
CA LEU A 179 -7.50 -10.35 15.99
C LEU A 179 -8.74 -9.97 16.79
N SER A 180 -9.54 -10.97 17.14
CA SER A 180 -10.80 -10.80 17.85
C SER A 180 -11.23 -12.14 18.46
N THR A 181 -11.90 -12.05 19.60
CA THR A 181 -12.58 -13.16 20.29
C THR A 181 -14.10 -12.97 20.30
N LYS A 182 -14.62 -11.97 19.55
CA LYS A 182 -16.06 -11.64 19.54
C LYS A 182 -16.88 -12.85 19.09
N GLY A 183 -17.95 -13.13 19.84
CA GLY A 183 -18.87 -14.24 19.54
C GLY A 183 -18.28 -15.63 19.80
N GLY A 184 -17.25 -15.74 20.65
CA GLY A 184 -16.64 -17.02 21.01
C GLY A 184 -15.77 -17.63 19.91
N LYS A 185 -15.49 -16.88 18.85
CA LYS A 185 -14.64 -17.32 17.73
C LYS A 185 -13.30 -16.59 17.78
N ILE A 186 -12.22 -17.35 17.68
CA ILE A 186 -10.87 -16.81 17.54
C ILE A 186 -10.64 -16.55 16.05
N LEU A 187 -10.36 -15.29 15.72
CA LEU A 187 -9.93 -14.90 14.38
C LEU A 187 -8.42 -14.70 14.40
N ALA A 188 -7.70 -15.48 13.60
CA ALA A 188 -6.26 -15.37 13.40
C ALA A 188 -5.94 -14.98 11.95
N PRO A 189 -4.85 -14.23 11.70
CA PRO A 189 -4.42 -13.89 10.35
C PRO A 189 -3.87 -15.12 9.61
N ASP A 190 -4.02 -15.12 8.28
CA ASP A 190 -3.35 -16.08 7.40
C ASP A 190 -1.89 -15.66 7.12
N THR A 191 -1.15 -16.52 6.40
CA THR A 191 0.29 -16.38 6.07
C THR A 191 0.60 -15.35 4.98
N SER A 192 -0.38 -14.52 4.61
CA SER A 192 -0.27 -13.50 3.57
C SER A 192 -0.77 -12.14 4.06
N THR A 193 -0.58 -11.86 5.35
CA THR A 193 -0.97 -10.60 5.97
C THR A 193 0.24 -9.84 6.50
N ALA A 194 0.09 -8.53 6.68
CA ALA A 194 1.09 -7.69 7.36
C ALA A 194 1.55 -8.24 8.71
N ARG A 195 0.67 -8.97 9.41
CA ARG A 195 0.96 -9.57 10.71
C ARG A 195 1.86 -10.80 10.60
N ASP A 196 1.66 -11.60 9.55
CA ASP A 196 2.58 -12.70 9.26
C ASP A 196 3.94 -12.16 8.80
N GLY A 197 3.96 -11.06 8.02
CA GLY A 197 5.21 -10.35 7.68
C GLY A 197 6.01 -9.94 8.91
N ILE A 198 5.39 -9.29 9.90
CA ILE A 198 6.03 -8.96 11.18
C ILE A 198 6.54 -10.23 11.89
N MET A 199 5.76 -11.31 11.89
CA MET A 199 6.15 -12.55 12.55
C MET A 199 7.30 -13.26 11.81
N LEU A 200 7.34 -13.23 10.49
CA LEU A 200 8.45 -13.71 9.68
C LEU A 200 9.70 -12.85 9.89
N GLN A 201 9.56 -11.53 9.99
CA GLN A 201 10.70 -10.63 10.17
C GLN A 201 11.29 -10.72 11.58
N LEU A 202 10.45 -10.61 12.61
CA LEU A 202 10.87 -10.48 14.00
C LEU A 202 11.03 -11.83 14.69
N CYS A 203 10.18 -12.81 14.36
CA CYS A 203 10.22 -14.14 14.97
C CYS A 203 10.89 -15.19 14.05
N GLN A 204 11.30 -14.82 12.83
CA GLN A 204 11.93 -15.66 11.78
C GLN A 204 11.43 -17.10 11.78
N ARG A 205 10.11 -17.23 11.65
CA ARG A 205 9.43 -18.52 11.47
C ARG A 205 9.90 -19.14 10.13
N PRO A 206 10.19 -20.46 10.06
CA PRO A 206 10.40 -21.13 8.77
C PRO A 206 9.13 -21.02 7.92
N ARG A 207 9.26 -20.73 6.61
CA ARG A 207 8.12 -20.77 5.69
C ARG A 207 7.54 -22.19 5.67
N GLY A 208 6.39 -22.39 6.33
CA GLY A 208 5.62 -23.64 6.27
C GLY A 208 4.68 -23.63 5.07
N GLY A 209 4.77 -24.66 4.23
CA GLY A 209 4.25 -24.71 2.86
C GLY A 209 2.74 -24.89 2.65
N ASP A 210 1.87 -24.37 3.51
CA ASP A 210 0.42 -24.36 3.23
C ASP A 210 -0.04 -22.95 2.87
N GLN A 211 0.07 -22.65 1.56
CA GLN A 211 -0.59 -21.52 0.93
C GLN A 211 -2.07 -21.87 0.75
N GLN A 212 -2.95 -21.29 1.56
CA GLN A 212 -4.37 -21.21 1.22
C GLN A 212 -4.82 -19.75 1.27
N PRO A 213 -5.30 -19.19 0.15
CA PRO A 213 -5.40 -17.75 0.00
C PRO A 213 -6.64 -17.15 0.68
N SER A 214 -6.45 -15.99 1.30
CA SER A 214 -7.44 -14.91 1.42
C SER A 214 -8.71 -15.21 2.21
N ARG A 215 -8.61 -15.71 3.45
CA ARG A 215 -9.70 -15.57 4.43
C ARG A 215 -9.10 -15.45 5.83
N LEU A 216 -9.57 -14.47 6.60
CA LEU A 216 -9.56 -14.57 8.07
C LEU A 216 -10.11 -15.94 8.42
N CYS A 217 -9.26 -16.86 8.84
CA CYS A 217 -9.68 -18.23 9.04
C CYS A 217 -10.38 -18.28 10.40
N PRO A 218 -11.72 -18.48 10.45
CA PRO A 218 -12.36 -18.75 11.72
C PRO A 218 -11.89 -20.15 12.12
N LEU A 219 -11.01 -20.25 13.12
CA LEU A 219 -10.64 -21.55 13.64
C LEU A 219 -11.92 -22.17 14.25
N PRO A 220 -12.43 -23.31 13.73
CA PRO A 220 -13.46 -24.02 14.44
C PRO A 220 -12.88 -24.46 15.78
N ALA A 221 -13.58 -24.19 16.88
CA ALA A 221 -13.28 -24.86 18.13
C ALA A 221 -13.54 -26.37 17.91
N PRO A 222 -12.63 -27.30 18.22
CA PRO A 222 -11.28 -27.15 18.76
C PRO A 222 -10.19 -27.51 17.73
N ALA A 223 -9.70 -26.55 16.96
CA ALA A 223 -8.42 -26.68 16.26
C ALA A 223 -7.26 -26.40 17.24
N VAL A 224 -7.17 -27.22 18.29
CA VAL A 224 -5.94 -27.40 19.07
C VAL A 224 -5.10 -28.37 18.24
N TRP A 225 -4.17 -27.85 17.44
CA TRP A 225 -3.15 -28.71 16.84
C TRP A 225 -2.17 -29.13 17.94
N CYS A 226 -2.48 -30.26 18.57
CA CYS A 226 -1.52 -31.08 19.30
C CYS A 226 -0.57 -31.72 18.27
N THR A 227 0.64 -31.19 18.14
CA THR A 227 1.79 -31.98 17.71
C THR A 227 2.98 -31.62 18.60
N GLY A 228 3.42 -32.61 19.37
CA GLY A 228 4.51 -32.50 20.35
C GLY A 228 4.20 -33.31 21.60
N SER A 229 4.67 -34.56 21.60
CA SER A 229 4.62 -35.54 22.68
C SER A 229 5.02 -34.97 24.04
N ALA A 230 4.10 -34.96 25.01
CA ALA A 230 4.42 -34.94 26.44
C ALA A 230 3.29 -35.63 27.22
N SER A 231 3.73 -36.46 28.17
CA SER A 231 3.02 -37.39 29.08
C SER A 231 1.73 -36.84 29.73
N PRO A 232 0.74 -37.70 30.06
CA PRO A 232 -0.55 -37.25 30.62
C PRO A 232 -0.42 -36.94 32.13
N ALA A 233 -0.39 -35.66 32.49
CA ALA A 233 -0.67 -35.21 33.86
C ALA A 233 -1.23 -33.76 33.90
N GLU A 234 -2.45 -33.66 34.43
CA GLU A 234 -3.19 -32.52 35.01
C GLU A 234 -3.71 -31.34 34.14
N PRO A 235 -4.95 -30.86 34.43
CA PRO A 235 -5.59 -29.74 33.72
C PRO A 235 -5.11 -28.38 34.25
N GLY A 236 -4.08 -27.82 33.60
CA GLY A 236 -3.57 -26.47 33.87
C GLY A 236 -4.42 -25.36 33.23
N ARG A 237 -4.83 -24.38 34.06
CA ARG A 237 -5.58 -23.16 33.71
C ARG A 237 -4.84 -22.31 32.67
N LEU A 238 -5.49 -21.97 31.56
CA LEU A 238 -4.94 -21.07 30.53
C LEU A 238 -5.01 -19.61 31.02
N SER A 239 -3.86 -19.05 31.43
CA SER A 239 -3.73 -17.61 31.71
C SER A 239 -3.25 -16.90 30.45
N LEU A 240 -4.04 -15.93 29.96
CA LEU A 240 -3.71 -15.08 28.83
C LEU A 240 -3.33 -13.70 29.36
N HIS A 241 -2.08 -13.28 29.18
CA HIS A 241 -1.68 -11.90 29.39
C HIS A 241 -1.52 -11.18 28.05
N THR A 242 -2.13 -10.01 27.94
CA THR A 242 -1.91 -9.06 26.85
C THR A 242 -0.77 -8.14 27.25
N ASP A 243 0.34 -8.14 26.51
CA ASP A 243 1.33 -7.08 26.64
C ASP A 243 0.84 -5.78 25.97
N ALA A 244 1.58 -4.69 26.17
CA ALA A 244 1.25 -3.38 25.62
C ALA A 244 1.18 -3.33 24.07
N ALA A 245 1.60 -4.39 23.38
CA ALA A 245 1.48 -4.56 21.93
C ALA A 245 0.28 -5.44 21.51
N GLY A 246 -0.56 -5.88 22.45
CA GLY A 246 -1.72 -6.74 22.19
C GLY A 246 -1.37 -8.19 21.89
N SER A 247 -0.13 -8.60 22.15
CA SER A 247 0.35 -9.96 21.94
C SER A 247 -0.16 -10.86 23.07
N VAL A 248 -0.77 -12.00 22.72
CA VAL A 248 -1.16 -13.01 23.71
C VAL A 248 -0.01 -13.99 23.86
N VAL A 249 0.70 -13.92 24.99
CA VAL A 249 1.78 -14.85 25.33
C VAL A 249 1.21 -15.98 26.18
N ARG A 250 1.58 -17.21 25.84
CA ARG A 250 1.28 -18.39 26.66
C ARG A 250 2.44 -18.57 27.64
N ASP A 251 2.16 -18.48 28.93
CA ASP A 251 3.09 -18.91 29.97
C ASP A 251 2.80 -20.37 30.32
N ASN A 252 3.84 -21.21 30.25
CA ASN A 252 3.81 -22.52 30.89
C ASN A 252 4.17 -22.31 32.36
N VAL A 253 3.20 -22.44 33.26
CA VAL A 253 3.46 -22.85 34.64
C VAL A 253 3.09 -24.32 34.74
#